data_AF-A0A8X7NRE5-F1
#
_entry.id   AF-A0A8X7NRE5-F1
#
_cell.length_a   1.000
_cell.length_b   1.000
_cell.length_c   1.000
_cell.angle_alpha   90.00
_cell.angle_beta   90.00
_cell.angle_gamma   90.00
#
_symmetry.space_group_name_H-M   'P 1'
#
loop_
_entity.id
_entity.type
_entity.pdbx_description
1 polymer ?
#
loop_
_entity_poly.entity_id
_entity_poly.type
_entity_poly.pdbx_seq_one_letter_code
_entity_poly.pdbx_strand_id
1 'polypeptide(L)'
;MEEEDARSETTQDEALQKKHHDMLQRFSARHQPRKSDSPSSTFESTSSFLSQFADSKRSIESRIAESRLASSSEDPSKIKSDLAEISSSIDDLEKLVAANSYFLPSYEVRSSLRSASDLKQSLDTLSAALLPKKRFSFKTKSSPKPPEIQKRDLAPPPPPNVVVAISIRAECI
;
A
#
# COMPACT_ATOMS: atom_id res chain seq x y z
N MET A 1 57.35 -23.83 -61.53
CA MET A 1 57.40 -24.52 -60.23
C MET A 1 56.93 -23.48 -59.23
N GLU A 2 55.61 -23.26 -59.17
CA GLU A 2 54.98 -22.20 -58.36
C GLU A 2 53.71 -22.78 -57.74
N GLU A 3 53.84 -23.32 -56.54
CA GLU A 3 52.71 -23.66 -55.64
C GLU A 3 53.22 -23.55 -54.20
N GLU A 4 53.32 -22.34 -53.64
CA GLU A 4 53.56 -22.19 -52.19
C GLU A 4 52.90 -20.97 -51.51
N ASP A 5 51.99 -20.23 -52.16
CA ASP A 5 51.41 -19.02 -51.54
C ASP A 5 49.98 -19.19 -50.98
N ALA A 6 49.17 -20.09 -51.53
CA ALA A 6 47.73 -20.19 -51.17
C ALA A 6 47.45 -20.79 -49.78
N ARG A 7 48.43 -21.45 -49.14
CA ARG A 7 48.27 -22.08 -47.82
C ARG A 7 48.56 -21.11 -46.67
N SER A 8 49.33 -20.05 -46.91
CA SER A 8 49.68 -19.07 -45.87
C SER A 8 48.50 -18.14 -45.54
N GLU A 9 47.70 -17.73 -46.53
CA GLU A 9 46.61 -16.77 -46.31
C GLU A 9 45.44 -17.34 -45.49
N THR A 10 45.05 -18.60 -45.74
CA THR A 10 43.98 -19.28 -44.98
C THR A 10 44.35 -19.45 -43.50
N THR A 11 45.61 -19.76 -43.20
CA THR A 11 46.08 -19.93 -41.81
C THR A 11 46.16 -18.60 -41.04
N GLN A 12 46.44 -17.48 -41.71
CA GLN A 12 46.42 -16.16 -41.08
C GLN A 12 45.00 -15.74 -40.71
N ASP A 13 44.03 -16.01 -41.59
CA ASP A 13 42.62 -15.69 -41.32
C ASP A 13 42.06 -16.55 -40.17
N GLU A 14 42.40 -17.85 -40.12
CA GLU A 14 42.07 -18.71 -38.98
C GLU A 14 42.66 -18.19 -37.66
N ALA A 15 43.89 -17.68 -37.69
CA ALA A 15 44.54 -17.11 -36.51
C ALA A 15 43.85 -15.81 -36.04
N LEU A 16 43.37 -14.98 -36.97
CA LEU A 16 42.59 -13.77 -36.65
C LEU A 16 41.22 -14.12 -36.08
N GLN A 17 40.52 -15.09 -36.68
CA GLN A 17 39.24 -15.57 -36.18
C GLN A 17 39.37 -16.18 -34.79
N LYS A 18 40.42 -16.96 -34.53
CA LYS A 18 40.73 -17.51 -33.20
C LYS A 18 41.02 -16.42 -32.18
N LYS A 19 41.75 -15.36 -32.55
CA LYS A 19 41.97 -14.19 -31.67
C LYS A 19 40.69 -13.44 -31.37
N HIS A 20 39.82 -13.26 -32.36
CA HIS A 20 38.51 -12.65 -32.15
C HIS A 20 37.64 -13.48 -31.20
N HIS A 21 37.64 -14.80 -31.37
CA HIS A 21 36.95 -15.72 -30.47
C HIS A 21 37.50 -15.64 -29.03
N ASP A 22 38.82 -15.70 -28.86
CA ASP A 22 39.47 -15.58 -27.54
C ASP A 22 39.19 -14.21 -26.90
N MET A 23 39.18 -13.14 -27.70
CA MET A 23 38.82 -11.80 -27.23
C MET A 23 37.39 -11.74 -26.70
N LEU A 24 36.41 -12.28 -27.43
CA LEU A 24 35.01 -12.39 -26.99
C LEU A 24 34.88 -13.27 -25.72
N GLN A 25 35.66 -14.35 -25.63
CA GLN A 25 35.70 -15.22 -24.46
C GLN A 25 36.25 -14.48 -23.23
N ARG A 26 37.26 -13.62 -23.40
CA ARG A 26 37.80 -12.79 -22.31
C ARG A 26 36.84 -11.70 -21.87
N PHE A 27 36.12 -11.06 -22.80
CA PHE A 27 35.08 -10.09 -22.46
C PHE A 27 33.95 -10.75 -21.65
N SER A 28 33.47 -11.92 -22.07
CA SER A 28 32.42 -12.67 -21.35
C SER A 28 32.89 -13.22 -19.99
N ALA A 29 34.15 -13.63 -19.86
CA ALA A 29 34.74 -14.09 -18.59
C ALA A 29 34.93 -12.94 -17.58
N ARG A 30 35.22 -11.73 -18.04
CA ARG A 30 35.44 -10.56 -17.16
C ARG A 30 34.16 -10.04 -16.51
N HIS A 31 33.00 -10.35 -17.10
CA HIS A 31 31.69 -10.08 -16.52
C HIS A 31 31.14 -11.24 -15.66
N GLN A 32 31.95 -12.25 -15.34
CA GLN A 32 31.55 -13.25 -14.35
C GLN A 32 31.91 -12.70 -12.96
N PRO A 33 30.95 -12.14 -12.18
CA PRO A 33 31.18 -11.96 -10.76
C PRO A 33 31.56 -13.31 -10.16
N ARG A 34 32.57 -13.31 -9.28
CA ARG A 34 33.08 -14.49 -8.60
C ARG A 34 31.91 -15.34 -8.07
N LYS A 35 31.74 -16.53 -8.65
CA LYS A 35 30.71 -17.50 -8.28
C LYS A 35 31.21 -18.24 -7.04
N SER A 36 30.85 -17.74 -5.88
CA SER A 36 30.96 -18.44 -4.61
C SER A 36 29.77 -17.94 -3.81
N ASP A 37 28.79 -18.84 -3.62
CA ASP A 37 27.39 -18.59 -3.26
C ASP A 37 26.53 -18.02 -4.40
N SER A 38 25.52 -18.79 -4.82
CA SER A 38 24.65 -18.46 -5.96
C SER A 38 23.53 -17.52 -5.52
N PRO A 39 23.55 -16.21 -5.83
CA PRO A 39 22.45 -15.29 -5.53
C PRO A 39 21.22 -15.52 -6.41
N SER A 40 21.34 -16.38 -7.43
CA SER A 40 20.26 -16.62 -8.41
C SER A 40 19.04 -17.26 -7.75
N SER A 41 19.21 -18.19 -6.80
CA SER A 41 18.06 -18.83 -6.13
C SER A 41 17.32 -17.86 -5.21
N THR A 42 18.04 -16.97 -4.51
CA THR A 42 17.43 -15.94 -3.66
C THR A 42 16.70 -14.88 -4.48
N PHE A 43 17.23 -14.52 -5.67
CA PHE A 43 16.57 -13.59 -6.57
C PHE A 43 15.24 -14.15 -7.10
N GLU A 44 15.23 -15.40 -7.58
CA GLU A 44 13.99 -16.08 -7.99
C GLU A 44 12.99 -16.24 -6.82
N SER A 45 13.48 -16.48 -5.61
CA SER A 45 12.61 -16.53 -4.41
C SER A 45 11.99 -15.17 -4.10
N THR A 46 12.76 -14.08 -4.28
CA THR A 46 12.31 -12.71 -4.05
C THR A 46 11.28 -12.29 -5.08
N SER A 47 11.52 -12.55 -6.37
CA SER A 47 10.57 -12.21 -7.44
C SER A 47 9.25 -12.99 -7.28
N SER A 48 9.33 -14.27 -6.93
CA SER A 48 8.16 -15.10 -6.63
C SER A 48 7.33 -14.53 -5.47
N PHE A 49 7.99 -14.18 -4.36
CA PHE A 49 7.34 -13.53 -3.23
C PHE A 49 6.67 -12.21 -3.65
N LEU A 50 7.37 -11.34 -4.38
CA LEU A 50 6.85 -10.03 -4.78
C LEU A 50 5.64 -10.15 -5.71
N SER A 51 5.64 -11.13 -6.62
CA SER A 51 4.48 -11.41 -7.47
C SER A 51 3.28 -11.83 -6.63
N GLN A 52 3.45 -12.85 -5.77
CA GLN A 52 2.36 -13.36 -4.93
C GLN A 52 1.84 -12.28 -3.98
N PHE A 53 2.73 -11.50 -3.36
CA PHE A 53 2.37 -10.39 -2.49
C PHE A 53 1.56 -9.33 -3.25
N ALA A 54 2.00 -8.95 -4.45
CA ALA A 54 1.30 -7.95 -5.27
C ALA A 54 -0.08 -8.43 -5.70
N ASP A 55 -0.23 -9.71 -6.06
CA ASP A 55 -1.51 -10.28 -6.47
C ASP A 55 -2.49 -10.37 -5.28
N SER A 56 -2.04 -10.86 -4.12
CA SER A 56 -2.84 -10.85 -2.90
C SER A 56 -3.23 -9.44 -2.48
N LYS A 57 -2.31 -8.48 -2.56
CA LYS A 57 -2.58 -7.06 -2.28
C LYS A 57 -3.67 -6.51 -3.21
N ARG A 58 -3.53 -6.67 -4.52
CA ARG A 58 -4.53 -6.19 -5.50
C ARG A 58 -5.90 -6.83 -5.28
N SER A 59 -5.93 -8.13 -4.97
CA SER A 59 -7.17 -8.85 -4.66
C SER A 59 -7.88 -8.23 -3.45
N ILE A 60 -7.15 -7.95 -2.36
CA ILE A 60 -7.68 -7.29 -1.17
C ILE A 60 -8.15 -5.87 -1.49
N GLU A 61 -7.37 -5.08 -2.23
CA GLU A 61 -7.73 -3.72 -2.64
C GLU A 61 -9.02 -3.70 -3.48
N SER A 62 -9.17 -4.66 -4.40
CA SER A 62 -10.39 -4.84 -5.19
C SER A 62 -11.59 -5.12 -4.29
N ARG A 63 -11.47 -6.09 -3.39
CA ARG A 63 -12.56 -6.43 -2.45
C ARG A 63 -12.96 -5.22 -1.61
N ILE A 64 -12.00 -4.49 -1.05
CA ILE A 64 -12.27 -3.25 -0.28
C ILE A 64 -13.02 -2.22 -1.15
N ALA A 65 -12.64 -2.07 -2.42
CA ALA A 65 -13.33 -1.16 -3.34
C ALA A 65 -14.76 -1.64 -3.66
N GLU A 66 -14.95 -2.94 -3.88
CA GLU A 66 -16.26 -3.56 -4.11
C GLU A 66 -17.18 -3.40 -2.89
N SER A 67 -16.71 -3.68 -1.67
CA SER A 67 -17.52 -3.49 -0.46
C SER A 67 -17.91 -2.02 -0.24
N ARG A 68 -17.08 -1.06 -0.67
CA ARG A 68 -17.45 0.38 -0.66
C ARG A 68 -18.63 0.65 -1.59
N LEU A 69 -18.67 0.04 -2.77
CA LEU A 69 -19.74 0.23 -3.75
C LEU A 69 -21.03 -0.53 -3.37
N ALA A 70 -20.89 -1.75 -2.84
CA ALA A 70 -22.02 -2.62 -2.49
C ALA A 70 -22.79 -2.18 -1.23
N SER A 71 -22.18 -1.32 -0.42
CA SER A 71 -22.69 -0.86 0.88
C SER A 71 -24.06 -0.17 0.86
N SER A 72 -24.57 0.25 -0.29
CA SER A 72 -25.89 0.90 -0.40
C SER A 72 -27.07 -0.09 -0.46
N SER A 73 -26.84 -1.38 -0.71
CA SER A 73 -27.90 -2.35 -1.03
C SER A 73 -27.85 -3.66 -0.24
N GLU A 74 -26.78 -3.93 0.51
CA GLU A 74 -26.57 -5.23 1.16
C GLU A 74 -26.97 -5.29 2.65
N ASP A 75 -27.28 -6.52 3.08
CA ASP A 75 -27.59 -6.85 4.47
C ASP A 75 -26.35 -6.59 5.37
N PRO A 76 -26.48 -5.87 6.49
CA PRO A 76 -25.37 -5.60 7.42
C PRO A 76 -24.68 -6.87 7.96
N SER A 77 -25.36 -8.02 7.97
CA SER A 77 -24.73 -9.30 8.35
C SER A 77 -23.69 -9.75 7.32
N LYS A 78 -24.03 -9.67 6.03
CA LYS A 78 -23.14 -10.04 4.92
C LYS A 78 -21.93 -9.11 4.82
N ILE A 79 -22.17 -7.82 5.02
CA ILE A 79 -21.09 -6.83 5.06
C ILE A 79 -20.08 -7.20 6.16
N LYS A 80 -20.54 -7.55 7.37
CA LYS A 80 -19.65 -7.96 8.45
C LYS A 80 -18.85 -9.23 8.15
N SER A 81 -19.46 -10.24 7.53
CA SER A 81 -18.72 -11.45 7.14
C SER A 81 -17.67 -11.15 6.08
N ASP A 82 -17.99 -10.32 5.07
CA ASP A 82 -17.03 -9.92 4.05
C ASP A 82 -15.84 -9.14 4.64
N LEU A 83 -16.10 -8.21 5.56
CA LEU A 83 -15.03 -7.50 6.27
C LEU A 83 -14.16 -8.43 7.11
N ALA A 84 -14.73 -9.47 7.72
CA ALA A 84 -13.97 -10.46 8.47
C ALA A 84 -13.09 -11.32 7.55
N GLU A 85 -13.58 -11.69 6.37
CA GLU A 85 -12.78 -12.40 5.36
C GLU A 85 -11.64 -11.54 4.80
N ILE A 86 -11.91 -10.26 4.54
CA ILE A 86 -10.86 -9.30 4.13
C ILE A 86 -9.81 -9.19 5.24
N SER A 87 -10.22 -9.08 6.51
CA SER A 87 -9.30 -9.08 7.65
C SER A 87 -8.42 -10.33 7.68
N SER A 88 -9.02 -11.52 7.53
CA SER A 88 -8.26 -12.78 7.49
C SER A 88 -7.26 -12.80 6.33
N SER A 89 -7.64 -12.27 5.16
CA SER A 89 -6.77 -12.20 3.99
C SER A 89 -5.55 -11.29 4.23
N ILE A 90 -5.72 -10.21 5.00
CA ILE A 90 -4.62 -9.33 5.40
C ILE A 90 -3.70 -10.04 6.41
N ASP A 91 -4.25 -10.78 7.37
CA ASP A 91 -3.45 -11.54 8.33
C ASP A 91 -2.62 -12.63 7.61
N ASP A 92 -3.18 -13.27 6.58
CA ASP A 92 -2.45 -14.24 5.76
C ASP A 92 -1.35 -13.58 4.92
N LEU A 93 -1.56 -12.34 4.46
CA LEU A 93 -0.53 -11.53 3.83
C LEU A 93 0.62 -11.22 4.80
N GLU A 94 0.33 -10.87 6.06
CA GLU A 94 1.34 -10.66 7.10
C GLU A 94 2.13 -11.94 7.41
N LYS A 95 1.45 -13.10 7.49
CA LYS A 95 2.09 -14.41 7.65
C LYS A 95 3.03 -14.73 6.48
N LEU A 96 2.62 -14.40 5.25
CA LEU A 96 3.46 -14.57 4.06
C LEU A 96 4.75 -13.75 4.19
N VAL A 97 4.65 -12.48 4.62
CA VAL A 97 5.85 -11.65 4.85
C VAL A 97 6.74 -12.26 5.93
N ALA A 98 6.16 -12.72 7.04
CA ALA A 98 6.90 -13.34 8.13
C ALA A 98 7.65 -14.60 7.68
N ALA A 99 6.99 -15.49 6.91
CA ALA A 99 7.58 -16.72 6.39
C ALA A 99 8.76 -16.48 5.45
N ASN A 100 8.74 -15.39 4.68
CA ASN A 100 9.77 -15.06 3.70
C ASN A 100 10.83 -14.07 4.22
N SER A 101 10.62 -13.47 5.39
CA SER A 101 11.45 -12.39 5.94
C SER A 101 12.94 -12.70 6.06
N TYR A 102 13.32 -13.98 6.22
CA TYR A 102 14.70 -14.38 6.43
C TYR A 102 15.58 -14.27 5.18
N PHE A 103 15.00 -14.30 3.97
CA PHE A 103 15.74 -14.22 2.70
C PHE A 103 15.46 -12.94 1.91
N LEU A 104 14.48 -12.15 2.34
CA LEU A 104 14.14 -10.89 1.69
C LEU A 104 15.13 -9.77 2.06
N PRO A 105 15.49 -8.90 1.11
CA PRO A 105 16.17 -7.65 1.43
C PRO A 105 15.35 -6.82 2.41
N SER A 106 16.02 -6.08 3.32
CA SER A 106 15.34 -5.32 4.37
C SER A 106 14.35 -4.28 3.83
N TYR A 107 14.56 -3.78 2.61
CA TYR A 107 13.62 -2.88 1.96
C TYR A 107 12.29 -3.56 1.63
N GLU A 108 12.32 -4.78 1.07
CA GLU A 108 11.11 -5.52 0.72
C GLU A 108 10.28 -5.83 1.97
N VAL A 109 10.93 -6.27 3.05
CA VAL A 109 10.27 -6.51 4.34
C VAL A 109 9.54 -5.25 4.84
N ARG A 110 10.22 -4.10 4.87
CA ARG A 110 9.61 -2.84 5.32
C ARG A 110 8.47 -2.38 4.41
N SER A 111 8.66 -2.46 3.11
CA SER A 111 7.67 -2.03 2.10
C SER A 111 6.40 -2.89 2.17
N SER A 112 6.55 -4.21 2.27
CA SER A 112 5.44 -5.15 2.42
C SER A 112 4.68 -4.95 3.73
N LEU A 113 5.37 -4.81 4.86
CA LEU A 113 4.72 -4.53 6.15
C LEU A 113 3.97 -3.20 6.16
N ARG A 114 4.55 -2.17 5.52
CA ARG A 114 3.87 -0.88 5.34
C ARG A 114 2.59 -1.05 4.52
N SER A 115 2.66 -1.74 3.39
CA SER A 115 1.48 -2.01 2.56
C SER A 115 0.39 -2.77 3.33
N ALA A 116 0.75 -3.79 4.14
CA ALA A 116 -0.22 -4.50 4.97
C ALA A 116 -0.88 -3.56 6.00
N SER A 117 -0.11 -2.69 6.64
CA SER A 117 -0.63 -1.70 7.58
C SER A 117 -1.59 -0.71 6.92
N ASP A 118 -1.27 -0.24 5.72
CA ASP A 118 -2.12 0.66 4.94
C ASP A 118 -3.47 -0.02 4.58
N LEU A 119 -3.44 -1.32 4.25
CA LEU A 119 -4.67 -2.10 4.01
C LEU A 119 -5.53 -2.23 5.26
N LYS A 120 -4.94 -2.48 6.44
CA LYS A 120 -5.67 -2.53 7.72
C LYS A 120 -6.35 -1.20 8.01
N GLN A 121 -5.63 -0.09 7.84
CA GLN A 121 -6.20 1.24 8.02
C GLN A 121 -7.35 1.52 7.04
N SER A 122 -7.22 1.09 5.79
CA SER A 122 -8.27 1.21 4.77
C SER A 122 -9.52 0.40 5.15
N LEU A 123 -9.34 -0.83 5.66
CA LEU A 123 -10.41 -1.68 6.17
C LEU A 123 -11.08 -1.08 7.40
N ASP A 124 -10.32 -0.55 8.35
CA ASP A 124 -10.84 0.11 9.55
C ASP A 124 -11.69 1.33 9.19
N THR A 125 -11.20 2.14 8.25
CA THR A 125 -11.92 3.31 7.74
C THR A 125 -13.25 2.91 7.09
N LEU A 126 -13.22 1.86 6.28
CA LEU A 126 -14.41 1.30 5.65
C LEU A 126 -15.37 0.74 6.71
N SER A 127 -14.87 -0.02 7.68
CA SER A 127 -15.70 -0.59 8.76
C SER A 127 -16.41 0.51 9.57
N ALA A 128 -15.73 1.63 9.84
CA ALA A 128 -16.29 2.77 10.55
C ALA A 128 -17.36 3.51 9.73
N ALA A 129 -17.23 3.51 8.39
CA ALA A 129 -18.21 4.09 7.48
C ALA A 129 -19.45 3.20 7.33
N LEU A 130 -19.27 1.87 7.21
CA LEU A 130 -20.36 0.92 6.94
C LEU A 130 -21.12 0.47 8.18
N LEU A 131 -20.45 0.45 9.33
CA LEU A 131 -21.05 0.09 10.60
C LEU A 131 -21.10 1.35 11.45
N PRO A 132 -22.23 2.10 11.42
CA PRO A 132 -22.42 3.22 12.31
C PRO A 132 -22.19 2.74 13.73
N LYS A 133 -21.05 3.13 14.31
CA LYS A 133 -20.75 2.80 15.70
C LYS A 133 -21.86 3.42 16.50
N LYS A 134 -22.82 2.62 17.02
CA LYS A 134 -23.95 3.06 17.85
C LYS A 134 -23.52 4.28 18.65
N ARG A 135 -23.77 5.47 18.13
CA ARG A 135 -23.44 6.68 18.84
C ARG A 135 -24.48 6.68 19.93
N PHE A 136 -24.00 6.74 21.16
CA PHE A 136 -24.82 6.77 22.34
C PHE A 136 -25.80 7.93 22.18
N SER A 137 -26.98 7.65 21.62
CA SER A 137 -28.04 8.63 21.51
C SER A 137 -28.52 8.81 22.93
N PHE A 138 -28.01 9.85 23.61
CA PHE A 138 -28.72 10.39 24.75
C PHE A 138 -30.07 10.82 24.20
N LYS A 139 -31.06 9.95 24.38
CA LYS A 139 -32.47 10.22 24.13
C LYS A 139 -32.82 11.38 25.05
N THR A 140 -32.66 12.62 24.57
CA THR A 140 -33.12 13.81 25.26
C THR A 140 -34.63 13.67 25.36
N LYS A 141 -35.08 13.37 26.58
CA LYS A 141 -36.49 13.36 26.95
C LYS A 141 -37.01 14.75 26.62
N SER A 142 -37.82 14.88 25.57
CA SER A 142 -38.47 16.14 25.22
C SER A 142 -39.23 16.62 26.45
N SER A 143 -38.86 17.78 26.97
CA SER A 143 -39.65 18.47 27.98
C SER A 143 -41.04 18.74 27.38
N PRO A 144 -42.14 18.41 28.08
CA PRO A 144 -43.48 18.76 27.63
C PRO A 144 -43.56 20.28 27.45
N LYS A 145 -44.09 20.73 26.31
CA LYS A 145 -44.46 22.13 26.10
C LYS A 145 -45.38 22.58 27.25
N PRO A 146 -45.10 23.70 27.94
CA PRO A 146 -46.11 24.33 28.78
C PRO A 146 -47.22 24.91 27.88
N PRO A 147 -48.48 24.85 28.32
CA PRO A 147 -49.60 25.40 27.56
C PRO A 147 -49.48 26.93 27.46
N GLU A 148 -49.92 27.41 26.31
CA GLU A 148 -50.21 28.80 25.99
C GLU A 148 -50.92 29.52 27.17
N ILE A 149 -50.28 30.54 27.73
CA ILE A 149 -50.93 31.53 28.59
C ILE A 149 -50.78 32.90 27.93
N GLN A 150 -51.93 33.48 27.62
CA GLN A 150 -52.10 34.75 26.93
C GLN A 150 -51.61 35.94 27.78
N LYS A 151 -51.15 36.95 27.04
CA LYS A 151 -50.68 38.29 27.42
C LYS A 151 -51.40 38.96 28.61
N ARG A 152 -50.63 39.58 29.51
CA ARG A 152 -50.78 41.02 29.86
C ARG A 152 -49.43 41.67 30.17
N ASP A 153 -49.13 42.64 29.31
CA ASP A 153 -48.50 43.95 29.51
C ASP A 153 -47.75 44.24 30.83
N LEU A 154 -46.46 44.62 30.72
CA LEU A 154 -45.81 45.74 31.42
C LEU A 154 -44.30 45.88 31.05
N ALA A 155 -44.01 47.02 30.40
CA ALA A 155 -42.78 47.83 30.40
C ALA A 155 -41.54 47.45 29.54
N PRO A 156 -40.82 48.46 28.97
CA PRO A 156 -39.86 48.31 27.86
C PRO A 156 -38.41 48.00 28.31
N PRO A 157 -37.55 47.46 27.41
CA PRO A 157 -36.21 46.98 27.73
C PRO A 157 -35.14 48.11 27.75
N PRO A 158 -34.15 48.06 28.65
CA PRO A 158 -32.91 48.83 28.52
C PRO A 158 -31.93 48.21 27.50
N PRO A 159 -31.05 49.03 26.88
CA PRO A 159 -30.26 48.69 25.69
C PRO A 159 -29.11 47.68 25.93
N PRO A 160 -28.59 47.08 24.84
CA PRO A 160 -27.62 45.97 24.89
C PRO A 160 -26.23 46.43 25.33
N ASN A 161 -25.65 45.71 26.29
CA ASN A 161 -24.26 45.88 26.68
C ASN A 161 -23.35 45.10 25.72
N VAL A 162 -22.56 45.84 24.96
CA VAL A 162 -21.60 45.38 23.95
C VAL A 162 -20.42 44.72 24.67
N VAL A 163 -20.26 43.40 24.52
CA VAL A 163 -19.03 42.73 24.97
C VAL A 163 -17.99 42.85 23.86
N VAL A 164 -17.03 43.70 24.19
CA VAL A 164 -15.77 44.07 23.54
C VAL A 164 -15.11 42.96 22.72
N ALA A 165 -14.80 43.29 21.46
CA ALA A 165 -13.87 42.55 20.62
C ALA A 165 -12.46 42.65 21.19
N ILE A 166 -11.87 41.50 21.56
CA ILE A 166 -10.46 41.42 21.93
C ILE A 166 -9.64 41.44 20.64
N SER A 167 -9.00 42.58 20.38
CA SER A 167 -7.99 42.72 19.34
C SER A 167 -6.65 42.21 19.90
N ILE A 168 -6.17 41.07 19.42
CA ILE A 168 -4.83 40.57 19.70
C ILE A 168 -3.87 41.31 18.78
N ARG A 169 -3.07 42.22 19.35
CA ARG A 169 -1.92 42.82 18.67
C ARG A 169 -0.86 41.74 18.45
N ALA A 170 -0.48 41.52 17.20
CA ALA A 170 0.76 40.87 16.83
C ALA A 170 1.88 41.91 16.92
N GLU A 171 2.81 41.71 17.85
CA GLU A 171 4.09 42.44 17.89
C GLU A 171 5.13 41.54 17.21
N CYS A 172 5.62 41.96 16.05
CA CYS A 172 6.84 41.44 15.43
C CYS A 172 8.04 42.13 16.08
N ILE A 173 8.98 41.35 16.60
CA ILE A 173 10.42 41.65 16.62
C ILE A 173 11.16 40.37 16.26
#